data_AF-Q10Z23-F1
#
_entry.id   AF-Q10Z23-F1
#
_cell.length_a   1.000
_cell.length_b   1.000
_cell.length_c   1.000
_cell.angle_alpha   90.00
_cell.angle_beta   90.00
_cell.angle_gamma   90.00
#
_symmetry.space_group_name_H-M   'P 1'
#
loop_
_entity.id
_entity.type
_entity.pdbx_description
1 polymer ?
#
loop_
_entity_poly.entity_id
_entity_poly.type
_entity_poly.pdbx_seq_one_letter_code
_entity_poly.pdbx_strand_id
1 'polypeptide(L)'
;MTQDLSSHGYEIIRQVERHQQEGEVTYQGIALKQNQEVVIKEFRFADDNANWTIFEAYEREVEILKQLQHPRIPNYIDALETSEGFCLITKYQEGKSLAERRSFTPEQIKQIAISILEILVYLQKCKPPIIHGNIKPENILVTTHINGERFPTAYLMNFGCARKGIEENFTDGVSGTSGFMPPEQELNGTVTINSDLYSLGVTMICLLTGTSSRDVIKLIDRNHRFNLKKLAPQLSVLFTMWLEKMVSPNGKDRFENAGAALAALKPIPVFGDAANFKNVAMAMLPVKASVILGFASIAALSLLATTLTVFRQQPNLRNSLNKQKLQLERTTTILSGDNSVAKLRATSECYGCNFRRANFAALKLEDAYLRNADLFQANLRGVELRGARLQNANLKKAQLQGSILIKAKLQKANLYRASLEGANLTKAVLVSANLRRVNLSGANLNSTNLRAANFSGAYLREAKLSRANLEGANLKKANLSGANMSHASLRGADLRRATLKDANLKRVDLVGANLAGVTFLDADLQGANLKGANLKNANLLGANLENVNLQGANLQGAIMPDGSFIE
;
A
#
# COMPACT_ATOMS: atom_id res chain seq x y z
N MET A 1 -10.96 -1.95 -24.41
CA MET A 1 -12.41 -2.04 -24.16
C MET A 1 -12.68 -1.62 -22.73
N THR A 2 -13.71 -0.81 -22.52
CA THR A 2 -14.22 -0.44 -21.18
C THR A 2 -14.90 -1.66 -20.56
N GLN A 3 -14.68 -1.92 -19.27
CA GLN A 3 -15.29 -3.05 -18.58
C GLN A 3 -16.80 -2.84 -18.43
N ASP A 4 -17.60 -3.88 -18.69
CA ASP A 4 -19.03 -3.86 -18.39
C ASP A 4 -19.26 -4.19 -16.90
N LEU A 5 -19.83 -3.24 -16.16
CA LEU A 5 -20.16 -3.36 -14.74
C LEU A 5 -21.67 -3.45 -14.49
N SER A 6 -22.50 -3.55 -15.54
CA SER A 6 -23.96 -3.59 -15.44
C SER A 6 -24.45 -4.77 -14.59
N SER A 7 -23.81 -5.93 -14.74
CA SER A 7 -24.02 -7.13 -13.92
C SER A 7 -23.75 -6.92 -12.43
N HIS A 8 -22.96 -5.91 -12.07
CA HIS A 8 -22.66 -5.51 -10.69
C HIS A 8 -23.52 -4.32 -10.24
N GLY A 9 -24.46 -3.84 -11.07
CA GLY A 9 -25.36 -2.74 -10.75
C GLY A 9 -24.81 -1.35 -11.04
N TYR A 10 -23.77 -1.23 -11.87
CA TYR A 10 -23.14 0.04 -12.21
C TYR A 10 -23.04 0.25 -13.72
N GLU A 11 -23.32 1.47 -14.17
CA GLU A 11 -23.14 1.88 -15.56
C GLU A 11 -22.03 2.92 -15.65
N ILE A 12 -21.08 2.73 -16.57
CA ILE A 12 -20.00 3.70 -16.82
C ILE A 12 -20.52 4.74 -17.83
N ILE A 13 -20.52 6.01 -17.44
CA ILE A 13 -20.87 7.13 -18.33
C ILE A 13 -19.65 7.53 -19.16
N ARG A 14 -18.52 7.81 -18.50
CA ARG A 14 -17.29 8.26 -19.17
C ARG A 14 -16.06 7.99 -18.32
N GLN A 15 -14.91 7.91 -18.98
CA GLN A 15 -13.61 7.91 -18.32
C GLN A 15 -13.25 9.34 -17.91
N VAL A 16 -12.84 9.52 -16.65
CA VAL A 16 -12.41 10.81 -16.09
C VAL A 16 -10.89 10.92 -16.16
N GLU A 17 -10.19 9.89 -15.69
CA GLU A 17 -8.74 9.86 -15.65
C GLU A 17 -8.21 8.47 -15.98
N ARG A 18 -6.98 8.40 -16.51
CA ARG A 18 -6.26 7.15 -16.73
C ARG A 18 -4.79 7.34 -16.41
N HIS A 19 -4.33 6.66 -15.37
CA HIS A 19 -2.93 6.62 -14.96
C HIS A 19 -2.30 5.36 -15.52
N GLN A 20 -1.88 5.41 -16.80
CA GLN A 20 -1.37 4.25 -17.55
C GLN A 20 -0.17 3.56 -16.87
N GLN A 21 0.67 4.31 -16.15
CA GLN A 21 1.84 3.73 -15.46
C GLN A 21 1.47 3.00 -14.16
N GLU A 22 0.29 3.24 -13.59
CA GLU A 22 -0.15 2.70 -12.29
C GLU A 22 -1.31 1.70 -12.44
N GLY A 23 -1.77 1.40 -13.66
CA GLY A 23 -2.88 0.48 -13.89
C GLY A 23 -4.23 0.95 -13.29
N GLU A 24 -4.35 2.22 -12.90
CA GLU A 24 -5.57 2.82 -12.34
C GLU A 24 -6.33 3.59 -13.43
N VAL A 25 -7.64 3.36 -13.51
CA VAL A 25 -8.55 4.11 -14.38
C VAL A 25 -9.74 4.58 -13.56
N THR A 26 -10.04 5.87 -13.63
CA THR A 26 -11.18 6.46 -12.92
C THR A 26 -12.30 6.76 -13.91
N TYR A 27 -13.50 6.30 -13.59
CA TYR A 27 -14.72 6.50 -14.35
C TYR A 27 -15.76 7.29 -13.55
N GLN A 28 -16.56 8.07 -14.25
CA GLN A 28 -17.84 8.57 -13.75
C GLN A 28 -18.91 7.58 -14.20
N GLY A 29 -19.81 7.22 -13.28
CA GLY A 29 -20.87 6.25 -13.54
C GLY A 29 -22.13 6.50 -12.74
N ILE A 30 -23.10 5.60 -12.88
CA ILE A 30 -24.37 5.61 -12.15
C ILE A 30 -24.52 4.28 -11.41
N ALA A 31 -24.86 4.36 -10.12
CA ALA A 31 -25.37 3.22 -9.37
C ALA A 31 -26.84 2.99 -9.73
N LEU A 32 -27.12 1.92 -10.48
CA LEU A 32 -28.42 1.68 -11.14
C LEU A 32 -29.58 1.57 -10.14
N LYS A 33 -29.34 1.03 -8.94
CA LYS A 33 -30.39 0.85 -7.92
C LYS A 33 -30.88 2.15 -7.30
N GLN A 34 -29.98 3.13 -7.12
CA GLN A 34 -30.29 4.39 -6.45
C GLN A 34 -30.39 5.57 -7.43
N ASN A 35 -30.10 5.35 -8.71
CA ASN A 35 -29.91 6.40 -9.71
C ASN A 35 -28.97 7.52 -9.20
N GLN A 36 -27.87 7.11 -8.56
CA GLN A 36 -26.91 8.01 -7.90
C GLN A 36 -25.62 8.04 -8.71
N GLU A 37 -25.13 9.23 -9.04
CA GLU A 37 -23.82 9.39 -9.64
C GLU A 37 -22.70 8.93 -8.70
N VAL A 38 -21.75 8.20 -9.26
CA VAL A 38 -20.61 7.59 -8.57
C VAL A 38 -19.30 7.83 -9.30
N VAL A 39 -18.20 7.75 -8.55
CA VAL A 39 -16.86 7.56 -9.08
C VAL A 39 -16.50 6.08 -8.95
N ILE A 40 -16.02 5.49 -10.03
CA ILE A 40 -15.56 4.10 -10.09
C ILE A 40 -14.06 4.14 -10.38
N LYS A 41 -13.24 3.87 -9.37
CA LYS A 41 -11.79 3.68 -9.53
C LYS A 41 -11.51 2.21 -9.79
N GLU A 42 -11.08 1.89 -11.01
CA GLU A 42 -10.71 0.55 -11.43
C GLU A 42 -9.19 0.37 -11.38
N PHE A 43 -8.74 -0.64 -10.63
CA PHE A 43 -7.35 -1.05 -10.52
C PHE A 43 -7.16 -2.34 -11.34
N ARG A 44 -6.44 -2.25 -12.46
CA ARG A 44 -6.27 -3.33 -13.44
C ARG A 44 -4.94 -4.07 -13.28
N PHE A 45 -4.96 -5.36 -13.61
CA PHE A 45 -3.77 -6.24 -13.55
C PHE A 45 -3.02 -6.41 -14.87
N ALA A 46 -3.35 -5.61 -15.89
CA ALA A 46 -3.00 -5.90 -17.28
C ALA A 46 -1.75 -5.19 -17.83
N ASP A 47 -0.90 -4.57 -17.00
CA ASP A 47 0.36 -3.99 -17.47
C ASP A 47 1.57 -4.70 -16.86
N ASP A 48 2.63 -4.83 -17.66
CA ASP A 48 3.92 -5.50 -17.35
C ASP A 48 4.58 -5.01 -16.04
N ASN A 49 4.12 -3.88 -15.49
CA ASN A 49 4.59 -3.24 -14.26
C ASN A 49 3.59 -3.29 -13.08
N ALA A 50 2.50 -4.06 -13.16
CA ALA A 50 1.51 -4.16 -12.08
C ALA A 50 2.17 -4.58 -10.75
N ASN A 51 2.39 -3.58 -9.89
CA ASN A 51 3.10 -3.70 -8.62
C ASN A 51 2.08 -3.99 -7.51
N TRP A 52 2.44 -4.87 -6.58
CA TRP A 52 1.62 -5.19 -5.39
C TRP A 52 1.27 -3.94 -4.59
N THR A 53 2.08 -2.90 -4.67
CA THR A 53 1.84 -1.58 -4.07
C THR A 53 0.51 -0.96 -4.51
N ILE A 54 0.08 -1.14 -5.77
CA ILE A 54 -1.21 -0.64 -6.27
C ILE A 54 -2.37 -1.35 -5.58
N PHE A 55 -2.23 -2.66 -5.41
CA PHE A 55 -3.24 -3.46 -4.73
C PHE A 55 -3.31 -3.17 -3.23
N GLU A 56 -2.16 -3.02 -2.57
CA GLU A 56 -2.08 -2.61 -1.17
C GLU A 56 -2.69 -1.23 -0.97
N ALA A 57 -2.43 -0.29 -1.88
CA ALA A 57 -3.05 1.03 -1.88
C ALA A 57 -4.58 0.93 -2.01
N TYR A 58 -5.09 0.12 -2.94
CA TYR A 58 -6.53 -0.14 -3.06
C TYR A 58 -7.15 -0.70 -1.77
N GLU A 59 -6.56 -1.76 -1.19
CA GLU A 59 -7.11 -2.35 0.03
C GLU A 59 -7.11 -1.36 1.19
N ARG A 60 -6.04 -0.57 1.30
CA ARG A 60 -5.87 0.46 2.32
C ARG A 60 -6.90 1.57 2.16
N GLU A 61 -7.11 2.05 0.94
CA GLU A 61 -8.11 3.08 0.62
C GLU A 61 -9.52 2.58 0.97
N VAL A 62 -9.88 1.34 0.58
CA VAL A 62 -11.18 0.75 0.95
C VAL A 62 -11.34 0.64 2.47
N GLU A 63 -10.32 0.15 3.20
CA GLU A 63 -10.41 0.00 4.65
C GLU A 63 -10.57 1.35 5.35
N ILE A 64 -9.87 2.38 4.88
CA ILE A 64 -9.93 3.73 5.46
C ILE A 64 -11.24 4.42 5.10
N LEU A 65 -11.69 4.41 3.85
CA LEU A 65 -12.92 5.12 3.49
C LEU A 65 -14.18 4.52 4.15
N LYS A 66 -14.20 3.20 4.41
CA LYS A 66 -15.32 2.53 5.11
C LYS A 66 -15.61 3.05 6.51
N GLN A 67 -14.61 3.62 7.17
CA GLN A 67 -14.71 4.12 8.55
C GLN A 67 -14.81 5.65 8.61
N LEU A 68 -14.73 6.34 7.47
CA LEU A 68 -14.78 7.79 7.41
C LEU A 68 -16.17 8.29 7.02
N GLN A 69 -16.60 9.34 7.69
CA GLN A 69 -17.84 10.06 7.41
C GLN A 69 -17.55 11.55 7.54
N HIS A 70 -17.25 12.18 6.40
CA HIS A 70 -16.97 13.60 6.33
C HIS A 70 -17.47 14.15 4.99
N PRO A 71 -18.13 15.33 4.95
CA PRO A 71 -18.74 15.85 3.73
C PRO A 71 -17.72 16.20 2.63
N ARG A 72 -16.44 16.37 2.99
CA ARG A 72 -15.34 16.72 2.07
C ARG A 72 -14.33 15.60 1.81
N ILE A 73 -14.71 14.35 2.09
CA ILE A 73 -13.95 13.12 1.81
C ILE A 73 -14.83 12.20 0.96
N PRO A 74 -14.26 11.41 0.02
CA PRO A 74 -15.02 10.41 -0.73
C PRO A 74 -15.88 9.53 0.16
N ASN A 75 -17.19 9.51 -0.11
CA ASN A 75 -18.11 8.64 0.61
C ASN A 75 -18.07 7.24 -0.01
N TYR A 76 -17.63 6.24 0.76
CA TYR A 76 -17.58 4.85 0.33
C TYR A 76 -18.98 4.29 0.04
N ILE A 77 -19.16 3.69 -1.15
CA ILE A 77 -20.40 3.00 -1.53
C ILE A 77 -20.16 1.49 -1.58
N ASP A 78 -19.19 1.04 -2.38
CA ASP A 78 -18.94 -0.39 -2.60
C ASP A 78 -17.49 -0.66 -3.03
N ALA A 79 -17.08 -1.93 -2.95
CA ALA A 79 -15.82 -2.44 -3.44
C ALA A 79 -16.01 -3.79 -4.14
N LEU A 80 -15.70 -3.85 -5.43
CA LEU A 80 -15.99 -5.01 -6.28
C LEU A 80 -14.71 -5.73 -6.70
N GLU A 81 -14.81 -7.04 -6.86
CA GLU A 81 -13.84 -7.85 -7.57
C GLU A 81 -14.37 -8.14 -8.96
N THR A 82 -13.60 -7.78 -10.00
CA THR A 82 -13.98 -8.01 -11.38
C THR A 82 -12.98 -8.96 -12.06
N SER A 83 -13.30 -9.37 -13.29
CA SER A 83 -12.37 -10.17 -14.09
C SER A 83 -11.07 -9.43 -14.39
N GLU A 84 -11.13 -8.10 -14.64
CA GLU A 84 -9.99 -7.27 -15.02
C GLU A 84 -9.24 -6.67 -13.82
N GLY A 85 -9.90 -6.57 -12.66
CA GLY A 85 -9.22 -6.27 -11.43
C GLY A 85 -10.11 -5.99 -10.24
N PHE A 86 -10.01 -4.79 -9.67
CA PHE A 86 -10.83 -4.35 -8.54
C PHE A 86 -11.41 -2.97 -8.80
N CYS A 87 -12.59 -2.72 -8.26
CA CYS A 87 -13.21 -1.41 -8.32
C CYS A 87 -13.48 -0.89 -6.90
N LEU A 88 -13.08 0.34 -6.62
CA LEU A 88 -13.58 1.13 -5.50
C LEU A 88 -14.66 2.08 -6.03
N ILE A 89 -15.84 2.04 -5.41
CA ILE A 89 -16.98 2.88 -5.78
C ILE A 89 -17.24 3.86 -4.64
N THR A 90 -17.22 5.14 -4.98
CA THR A 90 -17.55 6.22 -4.05
C THR A 90 -18.62 7.13 -4.63
N LYS A 91 -19.30 7.90 -3.78
CA LYS A 91 -20.24 8.92 -4.25
C LYS A 91 -19.51 9.93 -5.14
N TYR A 92 -20.13 10.32 -6.25
CA TYR A 92 -19.57 11.37 -7.09
C TYR A 92 -19.44 12.68 -6.31
N GLN A 93 -18.27 13.28 -6.43
CA GLN A 93 -17.97 14.58 -5.86
C GLN A 93 -17.74 15.56 -7.00
N GLU A 94 -18.61 16.56 -7.09
CA GLU A 94 -18.41 17.66 -8.02
C GLU A 94 -17.16 18.45 -7.62
N GLY A 95 -16.34 18.82 -8.60
CA GLY A 95 -15.13 19.59 -8.38
C GLY A 95 -14.09 19.34 -9.47
N LYS A 96 -13.14 20.28 -9.56
CA LYS A 96 -11.98 20.20 -10.47
C LYS A 96 -10.70 20.03 -9.68
N SER A 97 -9.75 19.26 -10.20
CA SER A 97 -8.44 19.07 -9.54
C SER A 97 -7.71 20.40 -9.37
N LEU A 98 -6.94 20.55 -8.29
CA LEU A 98 -6.02 21.69 -8.14
C LEU A 98 -4.87 21.65 -9.15
N ALA A 99 -4.58 20.48 -9.74
CA ALA A 99 -3.55 20.34 -10.77
C ALA A 99 -3.96 20.90 -12.14
N GLU A 100 -5.26 21.19 -12.36
CA GLU A 100 -5.71 21.86 -13.58
C GLU A 100 -5.12 23.27 -13.67
N ARG A 101 -4.74 23.68 -14.89
CA ARG A 101 -4.09 24.98 -15.12
C ARG A 101 -5.07 26.13 -14.89
N ARG A 102 -4.97 26.76 -13.71
CA ARG A 102 -5.68 27.99 -13.31
C ARG A 102 -4.93 28.69 -12.19
N SER A 103 -5.19 29.98 -12.01
CA SER A 103 -4.63 30.76 -10.91
C SER A 103 -5.65 30.93 -9.78
N PHE A 104 -5.14 31.05 -8.57
CA PHE A 104 -5.91 31.39 -7.38
C PHE A 104 -5.30 32.63 -6.75
N THR A 105 -6.15 33.51 -6.23
CA THR A 105 -5.68 34.61 -5.38
C THR A 105 -5.14 34.05 -4.06
N PRO A 106 -4.18 34.74 -3.41
CA PRO A 106 -3.69 34.31 -2.10
C PRO A 106 -4.79 34.10 -1.04
N GLU A 107 -5.88 34.89 -1.08
CA GLU A 107 -7.03 34.68 -0.19
C GLU A 107 -7.79 33.38 -0.52
N GLN A 108 -7.99 33.06 -1.80
CA GLN A 108 -8.57 31.78 -2.21
C GLN A 108 -7.68 30.60 -1.77
N ILE A 109 -6.35 30.73 -1.87
CA ILE A 109 -5.39 29.72 -1.40
C ILE A 109 -5.49 29.53 0.12
N LYS A 110 -5.64 30.61 0.89
CA LYS A 110 -5.91 30.54 2.33
C LYS A 110 -7.20 29.75 2.62
N GLN A 111 -8.28 29.97 1.89
CA GLN A 111 -9.55 29.25 2.09
C GLN A 111 -9.46 27.76 1.72
N ILE A 112 -8.70 27.43 0.67
CA ILE A 112 -8.36 26.04 0.34
C ILE A 112 -7.60 25.39 1.50
N ALA A 113 -6.58 26.07 2.04
CA ALA A 113 -5.80 25.56 3.17
C ALA A 113 -6.65 25.35 4.43
N ILE A 114 -7.57 26.28 4.74
CA ILE A 114 -8.54 26.14 5.83
C ILE A 114 -9.40 24.89 5.62
N SER A 115 -9.93 24.68 4.41
CA SER A 115 -10.75 23.51 4.10
C SER A 115 -10.01 22.19 4.32
N ILE A 116 -8.75 22.09 3.88
CA ILE A 116 -7.94 20.89 4.08
C ILE A 116 -7.56 20.70 5.54
N LEU A 117 -7.19 21.77 6.27
CA LEU A 117 -6.87 21.66 7.69
C LEU A 117 -8.06 21.19 8.53
N GLU A 118 -9.28 21.58 8.19
CA GLU A 118 -10.50 21.08 8.85
C GLU A 118 -10.69 19.57 8.62
N ILE A 119 -10.40 19.08 7.41
CA ILE A 119 -10.35 17.64 7.10
C ILE A 119 -9.27 16.94 7.93
N LEU A 120 -8.06 17.51 8.00
CA LEU A 120 -6.95 16.94 8.78
C LEU A 120 -7.25 16.89 10.28
N VAL A 121 -7.91 17.91 10.84
CA VAL A 121 -8.39 17.90 12.22
C VAL A 121 -9.35 16.73 12.45
N TYR A 122 -10.25 16.45 11.51
CA TYR A 122 -11.15 15.30 11.57
C TYR A 122 -10.36 13.97 11.55
N LEU A 123 -9.43 13.80 10.60
CA LEU A 123 -8.61 12.58 10.47
C LEU A 123 -7.73 12.32 11.70
N GLN A 124 -7.15 13.37 12.29
CA GLN A 124 -6.31 13.26 13.49
C GLN A 124 -7.11 12.91 14.75
N LYS A 125 -8.43 13.15 14.76
CA LYS A 125 -9.33 12.76 15.86
C LYS A 125 -9.81 11.31 15.79
N CYS A 126 -9.62 10.63 14.65
CA CYS A 126 -9.92 9.21 14.54
C CYS A 126 -9.13 8.39 15.58
N LYS A 127 -9.64 7.21 15.95
CA LYS A 127 -8.98 6.29 16.90
C LYS A 127 -8.72 4.94 16.21
N PRO A 128 -7.49 4.61 15.83
CA PRO A 128 -6.29 5.46 15.88
C PRO A 128 -6.34 6.64 14.87
N PRO A 129 -5.52 7.69 15.04
CA PRO A 129 -5.45 8.81 14.11
C PRO A 129 -5.12 8.36 12.69
N ILE A 130 -5.66 9.06 11.69
CA ILE A 130 -5.39 8.78 10.28
C ILE A 130 -4.50 9.88 9.72
N ILE A 131 -3.45 9.47 9.01
CA ILE A 131 -2.54 10.35 8.29
C ILE A 131 -2.73 10.10 6.80
N HIS A 132 -2.96 11.12 5.98
CA HIS A 132 -3.25 10.97 4.55
C HIS A 132 -2.02 10.53 3.74
N GLY A 133 -0.86 11.13 4.02
CA GLY A 133 0.45 10.70 3.50
C GLY A 133 0.76 11.04 2.03
N ASN A 134 -0.19 11.60 1.28
CA ASN A 134 0.00 11.99 -0.13
C ASN A 134 -0.81 13.24 -0.53
N ILE A 135 -0.72 14.32 0.24
CA ILE A 135 -1.40 15.59 -0.06
C ILE A 135 -0.63 16.34 -1.16
N LYS A 136 -1.32 16.64 -2.27
CA LYS A 136 -0.78 17.35 -3.43
C LYS A 136 -1.92 17.91 -4.29
N PRO A 137 -1.67 18.83 -5.24
CA PRO A 137 -2.71 19.40 -6.09
C PRO A 137 -3.61 18.35 -6.79
N GLU A 138 -3.06 17.25 -7.27
CA GLU A 138 -3.81 16.20 -7.98
C GLU A 138 -4.87 15.55 -7.08
N ASN A 139 -4.57 15.43 -5.78
CA ASN A 139 -5.40 14.74 -4.79
C ASN A 139 -6.38 15.70 -4.07
N ILE A 140 -6.55 16.92 -4.57
CA ILE A 140 -7.50 17.90 -4.01
C ILE A 140 -8.43 18.37 -5.12
N LEU A 141 -9.74 18.17 -4.92
CA LEU A 141 -10.77 18.76 -5.78
C LEU A 141 -11.26 20.06 -5.18
N VAL A 142 -11.65 21.00 -6.04
CA VAL A 142 -12.18 22.30 -5.63
C VAL A 142 -13.43 22.62 -6.40
N THR A 143 -14.46 23.06 -5.67
CA THR A 143 -15.71 23.55 -6.25
C THR A 143 -15.73 25.08 -6.21
N THR A 144 -16.05 25.72 -7.33
CA THR A 144 -16.18 27.18 -7.40
C THR A 144 -17.62 27.67 -7.23
N HIS A 145 -18.61 26.76 -7.19
CA HIS A 145 -20.02 27.11 -7.09
C HIS A 145 -20.79 26.07 -6.25
N ILE A 146 -20.89 26.31 -4.94
CA ILE A 146 -22.00 25.74 -4.16
C ILE A 146 -22.65 26.93 -3.45
N ASN A 147 -23.94 27.15 -3.72
CA ASN A 147 -24.84 28.02 -2.94
C ASN A 147 -24.39 29.48 -2.71
N GLY A 148 -23.76 30.14 -3.70
CA GLY A 148 -23.39 31.55 -3.58
C GLY A 148 -22.21 31.82 -2.63
N GLU A 149 -21.43 30.80 -2.26
CA GLU A 149 -20.20 30.98 -1.49
C GLU A 149 -19.15 31.79 -2.26
N ARG A 150 -18.57 32.80 -1.59
CA ARG A 150 -17.58 33.73 -2.15
C ARG A 150 -16.21 33.07 -2.43
N PHE A 151 -15.94 31.91 -1.83
CA PHE A 151 -14.62 31.29 -1.79
C PHE A 151 -14.66 29.80 -2.16
N PRO A 152 -13.56 29.26 -2.71
CA PRO A 152 -13.48 27.85 -3.07
C PRO A 152 -13.54 26.93 -1.85
N THR A 153 -14.30 25.84 -1.98
CA THR A 153 -14.34 24.74 -1.01
C THR A 153 -13.54 23.55 -1.56
N ALA A 154 -12.64 23.00 -0.73
CA ALA A 154 -11.72 21.93 -1.12
C ALA A 154 -12.10 20.57 -0.53
N TYR A 155 -11.91 19.51 -1.31
CA TYR A 155 -12.17 18.11 -0.99
C TYR A 155 -10.86 17.33 -1.08
N LEU A 156 -10.59 16.49 -0.09
CA LEU A 156 -9.38 15.67 -0.06
C LEU A 156 -9.69 14.28 -0.61
N MET A 157 -8.96 13.87 -1.64
CA MET A 157 -9.16 12.64 -2.39
C MET A 157 -7.95 11.71 -2.30
N ASN A 158 -8.14 10.45 -2.69
CA ASN A 158 -7.08 9.44 -2.86
C ASN A 158 -6.36 9.04 -1.56
N PHE A 159 -6.99 8.12 -0.82
CA PHE A 159 -6.49 7.62 0.46
C PHE A 159 -5.61 6.37 0.34
N GLY A 160 -5.11 6.02 -0.84
CA GLY A 160 -4.27 4.83 -1.04
C GLY A 160 -2.97 4.82 -0.24
N CYS A 161 -2.45 6.00 0.10
CA CYS A 161 -1.24 6.17 0.92
C CYS A 161 -1.53 6.36 2.42
N ALA A 162 -2.80 6.43 2.81
CA ALA A 162 -3.17 6.86 4.16
C ALA A 162 -2.90 5.78 5.22
N ARG A 163 -2.51 6.17 6.42
CA ARG A 163 -2.03 5.26 7.49
C ARG A 163 -2.75 5.50 8.81
N LYS A 164 -2.86 4.47 9.65
CA LYS A 164 -3.53 4.48 10.96
C LYS A 164 -2.48 4.43 12.08
N GLY A 165 -2.49 5.37 13.02
CA GLY A 165 -1.56 5.41 14.15
C GLY A 165 -0.59 6.60 14.09
N ILE A 166 0.09 6.87 15.20
CA ILE A 166 0.89 8.10 15.38
C ILE A 166 2.38 7.86 15.08
N GLU A 167 2.91 6.68 15.37
CA GLU A 167 4.35 6.37 15.21
C GLU A 167 4.56 4.84 15.12
N GLU A 168 4.30 4.24 13.97
CA GLU A 168 4.78 2.88 13.70
C GLU A 168 5.77 2.92 12.55
N ASN A 169 6.87 2.18 12.68
CA ASN A 169 7.73 1.81 11.56
C ASN A 169 6.89 0.97 10.60
N PHE A 170 6.08 1.61 9.78
CA PHE A 170 5.38 0.96 8.69
C PHE A 170 6.43 0.36 7.77
N THR A 171 6.50 -0.96 7.75
CA THR A 171 7.41 -1.72 6.88
C THR A 171 7.03 -1.62 5.41
N ASP A 172 5.96 -0.91 5.07
CA ASP A 172 5.35 -0.80 3.73
C ASP A 172 6.14 0.12 2.76
N GLY A 173 7.41 0.42 3.07
CA GLY A 173 8.25 1.28 2.24
C GLY A 173 7.83 2.76 2.23
N VAL A 174 8.62 3.56 1.50
CA VAL A 174 8.35 4.98 1.26
C VAL A 174 7.20 5.09 0.27
N SER A 175 6.12 5.75 0.67
CA SER A 175 4.92 5.97 -0.15
C SER A 175 4.55 7.45 -0.08
N GLY A 176 4.23 8.06 -1.22
CA GLY A 176 4.00 9.50 -1.35
C GLY A 176 4.61 10.05 -2.64
N THR A 177 4.41 11.35 -2.89
CA THR A 177 4.94 12.02 -4.10
C THR A 177 6.19 12.82 -3.75
N SER A 178 7.32 12.54 -4.41
CA SER A 178 8.58 13.26 -4.16
C SER A 178 8.41 14.78 -4.34
N GLY A 179 9.08 15.54 -3.48
CA GLY A 179 8.90 16.99 -3.35
C GLY A 179 7.74 17.43 -2.46
N PHE A 180 6.70 16.59 -2.27
CA PHE A 180 5.63 16.84 -1.30
C PHE A 180 5.81 16.05 0.00
N MET A 181 6.64 15.01 -0.02
CA MET A 181 7.02 14.27 1.18
C MET A 181 7.96 15.13 2.04
N PRO A 182 7.75 15.18 3.37
CA PRO A 182 8.72 15.79 4.25
C PRO A 182 10.03 14.96 4.30
N PRO A 183 11.17 15.57 4.69
CA PRO A 183 12.47 14.91 4.67
C PRO A 183 12.52 13.60 5.45
N GLU A 184 11.86 13.51 6.61
CA GLU A 184 11.80 12.28 7.41
C GLU A 184 11.09 11.13 6.66
N GLN A 185 10.05 11.42 5.89
CA GLN A 185 9.32 10.41 5.12
C GLN A 185 10.14 9.92 3.93
N GLU A 186 10.87 10.82 3.27
CA GLU A 186 11.73 10.48 2.11
C GLU A 186 12.96 9.68 2.54
N LEU A 187 13.58 10.02 3.68
CA LEU A 187 14.81 9.40 4.15
C LEU A 187 14.59 8.01 4.78
N ASN A 188 13.53 7.84 5.58
CA ASN A 188 13.34 6.61 6.35
C ASN A 188 11.88 6.11 6.40
N GLY A 189 10.97 6.71 5.63
CA GLY A 189 9.57 6.27 5.56
C GLY A 189 8.71 6.65 6.76
N THR A 190 9.22 7.48 7.70
CA THR A 190 8.46 7.92 8.87
C THR A 190 7.36 8.88 8.45
N VAL A 191 6.12 8.52 8.79
CA VAL A 191 4.92 9.32 8.52
C VAL A 191 4.26 9.66 9.84
N THR A 192 4.04 10.94 10.10
CA THR A 192 3.45 11.49 11.33
C THR A 192 2.26 12.39 11.00
N ILE A 193 1.47 12.78 12.00
CA ILE A 193 0.41 13.77 11.81
C ILE A 193 0.92 15.12 11.27
N ASN A 194 2.20 15.42 11.50
CA ASN A 194 2.93 16.61 11.07
C ASN A 194 3.40 16.49 9.61
N SER A 195 3.41 15.29 9.04
CA SER A 195 3.80 15.05 7.64
C SER A 195 2.77 15.64 6.68
N ASP A 196 1.47 15.47 6.97
CA ASP A 196 0.39 16.08 6.18
C ASP A 196 0.44 17.62 6.18
N LEU A 197 0.93 18.23 7.27
CA LEU A 197 1.11 19.69 7.35
C LEU A 197 2.18 20.19 6.37
N TYR A 198 3.30 19.47 6.27
CA TYR A 198 4.35 19.78 5.30
C TYR A 198 3.79 19.70 3.88
N SER A 199 3.14 18.58 3.53
CA SER A 199 2.58 18.36 2.20
C SER A 199 1.53 19.40 1.81
N LEU A 200 0.69 19.84 2.76
CA LEU A 200 -0.25 20.95 2.54
C LEU A 200 0.49 22.28 2.32
N GLY A 201 1.52 22.57 3.11
CA GLY A 201 2.34 23.78 2.93
C GLY A 201 3.00 23.82 1.56
N VAL A 202 3.58 22.72 1.11
CA VAL A 202 4.16 22.59 -0.25
C VAL A 202 3.09 22.80 -1.33
N THR A 203 1.90 22.21 -1.13
CA THR A 203 0.76 22.41 -2.04
C THR A 203 0.40 23.89 -2.17
N MET A 204 0.37 24.64 -1.06
CA MET A 204 0.11 26.09 -1.10
C MET A 204 1.20 26.85 -1.85
N ILE A 205 2.47 26.48 -1.68
CA ILE A 205 3.59 27.10 -2.40
C ILE A 205 3.42 26.90 -3.90
N CYS A 206 3.09 25.69 -4.36
CA CYS A 206 2.79 25.42 -5.77
C CYS A 206 1.69 26.35 -6.33
N LEU A 207 0.61 26.55 -5.57
CA LEU A 207 -0.49 27.43 -5.99
C LEU A 207 -0.05 28.91 -6.04
N LEU A 208 0.73 29.36 -5.05
CA LEU A 208 1.21 30.74 -4.96
C LEU A 208 2.19 31.10 -6.08
N THR A 209 3.01 30.14 -6.52
CA THR A 209 4.03 30.33 -7.55
C THR A 209 3.59 29.89 -8.95
N GLY A 210 2.42 29.24 -9.06
CA GLY A 210 1.97 28.60 -10.31
C GLY A 210 2.87 27.45 -10.75
N THR A 211 3.60 26.82 -9.82
CA THR A 211 4.54 25.72 -10.13
C THR A 211 3.79 24.40 -10.19
N SER A 212 4.00 23.66 -11.28
CA SER A 212 3.50 22.29 -11.44
C SER A 212 4.09 21.35 -10.39
N SER A 213 3.33 20.37 -9.92
CA SER A 213 3.79 19.32 -8.99
C SER A 213 5.06 18.62 -9.47
N ARG A 214 5.27 18.51 -10.79
CA ARG A 214 6.49 17.89 -11.38
C ARG A 214 7.75 18.73 -11.20
N ASP A 215 7.60 20.02 -10.98
CA ASP A 215 8.70 20.98 -10.89
C ASP A 215 8.97 21.46 -9.46
N VAL A 216 8.18 21.01 -8.48
CA VAL A 216 8.25 21.48 -7.08
C VAL A 216 9.63 21.27 -6.45
N ILE A 217 10.32 20.18 -6.81
CA ILE A 217 11.67 19.86 -6.32
C ILE A 217 12.67 20.98 -6.64
N LYS A 218 12.45 21.73 -7.73
CA LYS A 218 13.32 22.86 -8.13
C LYS A 218 13.19 24.06 -7.20
N LEU A 219 12.15 24.12 -6.37
CA LEU A 219 11.92 25.20 -5.39
C LEU A 219 12.61 24.93 -4.04
N ILE A 220 13.11 23.72 -3.84
CA ILE A 220 13.67 23.24 -2.58
C ILE A 220 15.20 23.42 -2.61
N ASP A 221 15.77 24.08 -1.60
CA ASP A 221 17.22 24.22 -1.47
C ASP A 221 17.88 22.92 -0.96
N ARG A 222 19.22 22.89 -0.92
CA ARG A 222 20.00 21.73 -0.44
C ARG A 222 19.74 21.36 1.03
N ASN A 223 19.10 22.23 1.80
CA ASN A 223 18.75 22.03 3.20
C ASN A 223 17.24 21.74 3.36
N HIS A 224 16.55 21.36 2.28
CA HIS A 224 15.12 21.08 2.23
C HIS A 224 14.22 22.30 2.56
N ARG A 225 14.70 23.53 2.36
CA ARG A 225 13.96 24.77 2.67
C ARG A 225 13.43 25.47 1.41
N PHE A 226 12.29 26.15 1.59
CA PHE A 226 11.72 27.05 0.59
C PHE A 226 12.09 28.50 0.92
N ASN A 227 12.46 29.29 -0.09
CA ASN A 227 12.71 30.72 0.08
C ASN A 227 11.44 31.54 -0.25
N LEU A 228 10.49 31.60 0.69
CA LEU A 228 9.19 32.22 0.45
C LEU A 228 9.27 33.72 0.16
N LYS A 229 10.23 34.43 0.76
CA LYS A 229 10.46 35.86 0.45
C LYS A 229 10.76 36.11 -1.02
N LYS A 230 11.49 35.18 -1.67
CA LYS A 230 11.78 35.26 -3.10
C LYS A 230 10.61 34.75 -3.95
N LEU A 231 9.92 33.70 -3.49
CA LEU A 231 8.88 33.02 -4.25
C LEU A 231 7.53 33.75 -4.26
N ALA A 232 7.19 34.45 -3.16
CA ALA A 232 5.92 35.15 -2.99
C ALA A 232 6.10 36.43 -2.13
N PRO A 233 6.82 37.45 -2.64
CA PRO A 233 7.16 38.67 -1.90
C PRO A 233 5.94 39.50 -1.48
N GLN A 234 4.78 39.28 -2.10
CA GLN A 234 3.54 40.02 -1.86
C GLN A 234 2.76 39.58 -0.60
N LEU A 235 3.19 38.51 0.07
CA LEU A 235 2.50 37.97 1.25
C LEU A 235 2.80 38.78 2.51
N SER A 236 1.83 38.84 3.42
CA SER A 236 2.06 39.41 4.75
C SER A 236 3.14 38.62 5.50
N VAL A 237 3.86 39.30 6.39
CA VAL A 237 4.92 38.67 7.21
C VAL A 237 4.37 37.51 8.03
N LEU A 238 3.17 37.68 8.63
CA LEU A 238 2.54 36.65 9.45
C LEU A 238 2.13 35.41 8.65
N PHE A 239 1.60 35.61 7.43
CA PHE A 239 1.26 34.50 6.54
C PHE A 239 2.50 33.77 6.04
N THR A 240 3.57 34.50 5.74
CA THR A 240 4.87 33.92 5.39
C THR A 240 5.42 33.07 6.53
N MET A 241 5.46 33.59 7.77
CA MET A 241 5.92 32.84 8.94
C MET A 241 5.07 31.59 9.22
N TRP A 242 3.76 31.69 9.05
CA TRP A 242 2.86 30.54 9.19
C TRP A 242 3.18 29.45 8.16
N LEU A 243 3.39 29.84 6.89
CA LEU A 243 3.71 28.90 5.82
C LEU A 243 5.11 28.29 5.97
N GLU A 244 6.12 29.08 6.37
CA GLU A 244 7.47 28.58 6.71
C GLU A 244 7.41 27.55 7.84
N LYS A 245 6.55 27.76 8.84
CA LYS A 245 6.34 26.79 9.92
C LYS A 245 5.68 25.50 9.43
N MET A 246 4.75 25.56 8.48
CA MET A 246 4.16 24.36 7.87
C MET A 246 5.21 23.51 7.14
N VAL A 247 6.10 24.15 6.37
CA VAL A 247 7.12 23.47 5.53
C VAL A 247 8.49 23.36 6.19
N SER A 248 8.57 23.48 7.52
CA SER A 248 9.84 23.35 8.24
C SER A 248 10.45 21.95 8.03
N PRO A 249 11.74 21.82 7.66
CA PRO A 249 12.35 20.52 7.36
C PRO A 249 12.25 19.55 8.53
N ASN A 250 12.50 20.03 9.74
CA ASN A 250 12.36 19.26 10.97
C ASN A 250 10.91 19.28 11.46
N GLY A 251 10.31 18.10 11.57
CA GLY A 251 8.92 17.94 12.02
C GLY A 251 8.63 18.50 13.42
N LYS A 252 9.65 18.63 14.30
CA LYS A 252 9.50 19.23 15.64
C LYS A 252 9.31 20.75 15.60
N ASP A 253 9.74 21.40 14.52
CA ASP A 253 9.62 22.84 14.35
C ASP A 253 8.29 23.23 13.68
N ARG A 254 7.55 22.25 13.14
CA ARG A 254 6.21 22.42 12.59
C ARG A 254 5.16 22.61 13.69
N PHE A 255 3.92 22.89 13.31
CA PHE A 255 2.81 22.84 14.26
C PHE A 255 2.61 21.43 14.81
N GLU A 256 2.23 21.34 16.08
CA GLU A 256 2.00 20.07 16.77
C GLU A 256 0.90 19.23 16.10
N ASN A 257 -0.14 19.87 15.57
CA ASN A 257 -1.26 19.22 14.90
C ASN A 257 -2.00 20.20 13.96
N ALA A 258 -2.94 19.68 13.17
CA ALA A 258 -3.72 20.47 12.22
C ALA A 258 -4.63 21.50 12.91
N GLY A 259 -5.08 21.23 14.14
CA GLY A 259 -5.89 22.15 14.93
C GLY A 259 -5.12 23.42 15.30
N ALA A 260 -3.87 23.26 15.74
CA ALA A 260 -2.98 24.37 16.04
C ALA A 260 -2.65 25.20 14.79
N ALA A 261 -2.36 24.54 13.66
CA ALA A 261 -2.12 25.21 12.39
C ALA A 261 -3.35 26.01 11.91
N LEU A 262 -4.55 25.41 12.01
CA LEU A 262 -5.82 26.03 11.65
C LEU A 262 -6.14 27.26 12.51
N ALA A 263 -5.98 27.15 13.83
CA ALA A 263 -6.22 28.25 14.76
C ALA A 263 -5.30 29.45 14.48
N ALA A 264 -4.04 29.18 14.14
CA ALA A 264 -3.07 30.22 13.77
C ALA A 264 -3.36 30.87 12.40
N LEU A 265 -3.91 30.14 11.44
CA LEU A 265 -4.18 30.63 10.08
C LEU A 265 -5.41 31.55 9.98
N LYS A 266 -6.47 31.27 10.75
CA LYS A 266 -7.73 32.01 10.65
C LYS A 266 -7.58 33.54 10.83
N PRO A 267 -6.90 34.04 11.88
CA PRO A 267 -6.84 35.48 12.16
C PRO A 267 -5.84 36.27 11.30
N ILE A 268 -4.91 35.61 10.61
CA ILE A 268 -3.84 36.31 9.88
C ILE A 268 -4.32 36.77 8.48
N PRO A 269 -4.20 38.07 8.13
CA PRO A 269 -4.53 38.54 6.79
C PRO A 269 -3.46 38.10 5.79
N VAL A 270 -3.86 37.83 4.55
CA VAL A 270 -2.92 37.37 3.50
C VAL A 270 -2.08 38.53 2.94
N PHE A 271 -2.65 39.75 2.93
CA PHE A 271 -1.97 41.00 2.54
C PHE A 271 -1.92 42.00 3.71
N GLY A 272 -0.96 42.93 3.67
CA GLY A 272 -0.90 44.09 4.58
C GLY A 272 0.45 44.26 5.30
N ASP A 273 0.78 45.53 5.58
CA ASP A 273 1.98 45.93 6.33
C ASP A 273 1.89 45.61 7.83
N ALA A 274 3.04 45.52 8.48
CA ALA A 274 3.24 45.35 9.91
C ALA A 274 2.63 46.47 10.80
N ALA A 275 1.75 47.32 10.27
CA ALA A 275 1.22 48.51 10.94
C ALA A 275 -0.04 48.29 11.80
N ASN A 276 -0.76 47.17 11.65
CA ASN A 276 -1.91 46.83 12.53
C ASN A 276 -1.51 45.93 13.71
N PHE A 277 -0.27 46.05 14.19
CA PHE A 277 0.33 45.20 15.21
C PHE A 277 -0.09 45.48 16.67
N LYS A 278 -1.06 46.38 16.93
CA LYS A 278 -1.50 46.66 18.32
C LYS A 278 -2.63 45.76 18.84
N ASN A 279 -3.38 45.06 17.98
CA ASN A 279 -4.59 44.33 18.43
C ASN A 279 -4.51 42.79 18.34
N VAL A 280 -3.42 42.20 17.83
CA VAL A 280 -3.28 40.73 17.73
C VAL A 280 -2.32 40.14 18.78
N ALA A 281 -1.50 40.98 19.44
CA ALA A 281 -0.59 40.56 20.51
C ALA A 281 -1.30 39.97 21.75
N MET A 282 -2.63 40.10 21.87
CA MET A 282 -3.44 39.48 22.93
C MET A 282 -3.94 38.06 22.61
N ALA A 283 -3.73 37.53 21.40
CA ALA A 283 -4.18 36.18 21.02
C ALA A 283 -3.06 35.12 21.03
N MET A 284 -1.80 35.51 21.26
CA MET A 284 -0.64 34.60 21.26
C MET A 284 0.18 34.63 22.57
N LEU A 285 -0.44 34.95 23.71
CA LEU A 285 0.18 34.78 25.02
C LEU A 285 -0.14 33.38 25.59
N PRO A 286 0.85 32.69 26.20
CA PRO A 286 0.60 31.46 26.93
C PRO A 286 -0.22 31.77 28.18
N VAL A 287 -1.17 30.91 28.50
CA VAL A 287 -1.93 30.98 29.75
C VAL A 287 -0.96 30.79 30.93
N LYS A 288 -0.63 31.93 31.57
CA LYS A 288 -0.09 32.18 32.93
C LYS A 288 1.14 31.38 33.41
N ALA A 289 2.26 32.11 33.53
CA ALA A 289 3.19 31.95 34.66
C ALA A 289 2.61 32.68 35.88
N SER A 290 2.73 32.09 37.07
CA SER A 290 2.48 32.78 38.35
C SER A 290 3.58 32.44 39.34
N VAL A 291 4.38 33.48 39.62
CA VAL A 291 5.06 33.82 40.88
C VAL A 291 6.16 32.86 41.41
N ILE A 292 7.41 33.31 41.27
CA ILE A 292 8.53 32.93 42.14
C ILE A 292 8.83 34.12 43.04
N LEU A 293 8.74 33.94 44.36
CA LEU A 293 9.50 34.73 45.32
C LEU A 293 9.86 33.87 46.53
N GLY A 294 11.16 33.59 46.60
CA GLY A 294 12.01 33.24 47.72
C GLY A 294 11.43 32.61 49.00
N PHE A 295 11.96 31.43 49.32
CA PHE A 295 12.70 31.25 50.59
C PHE A 295 13.86 30.28 50.37
N ALA A 296 15.08 30.78 50.60
CA ALA A 296 16.25 29.95 50.84
C ALA A 296 16.29 29.59 52.34
N SER A 297 16.43 28.30 52.64
CA SER A 297 17.05 27.83 53.88
C SER A 297 17.79 26.51 53.59
N ILE A 298 19.08 26.67 53.31
CA ILE A 298 20.23 25.91 53.80
C ILE A 298 19.90 24.54 54.42
N ALA A 299 20.41 23.45 53.81
CA ALA A 299 21.45 22.62 54.44
C ALA A 299 21.87 21.41 53.56
N ALA A 300 23.15 21.47 53.13
CA ALA A 300 24.12 20.37 53.16
C ALA A 300 24.06 19.31 52.04
N LEU A 301 25.13 18.90 51.34
CA LEU A 301 26.59 19.05 51.44
C LEU A 301 27.17 18.75 50.02
N SER A 302 27.88 19.68 49.40
CA SER A 302 29.34 19.69 49.13
C SER A 302 29.92 18.63 48.17
N LEU A 303 30.36 19.11 46.99
CA LEU A 303 31.68 18.92 46.36
C LEU A 303 32.35 17.52 46.42
N LEU A 304 32.70 16.93 45.27
CA LEU A 304 33.94 17.26 44.55
C LEU A 304 34.07 16.46 43.23
N ALA A 305 34.83 17.07 42.34
CA ALA A 305 35.14 16.61 41.00
C ALA A 305 36.29 15.59 40.96
N THR A 306 36.47 15.04 39.76
CA THR A 306 37.71 14.54 39.14
C THR A 306 38.15 13.09 39.33
N THR A 307 38.46 12.52 38.16
CA THR A 307 39.37 11.39 37.84
C THR A 307 38.95 9.96 38.19
N LEU A 308 38.52 9.28 37.12
CA LEU A 308 39.18 8.09 36.54
C LEU A 308 39.41 6.86 37.42
N THR A 309 38.91 5.76 36.87
CA THR A 309 39.26 4.35 37.04
C THR A 309 38.47 3.52 38.06
N VAL A 310 38.02 2.36 37.54
CA VAL A 310 37.48 1.19 38.24
C VAL A 310 36.02 1.30 38.68
N PHE A 311 35.10 0.84 37.82
CA PHE A 311 34.23 -0.30 38.14
C PHE A 311 33.62 -0.87 36.86
N ARG A 312 34.44 -1.72 36.23
CA ARG A 312 33.99 -2.88 35.47
C ARG A 312 33.19 -3.76 36.44
N GLN A 313 32.13 -4.40 35.95
CA GLN A 313 31.25 -5.38 36.61
C GLN A 313 30.06 -4.81 37.41
N GLN A 314 28.91 -4.67 36.74
CA GLN A 314 27.62 -5.00 37.34
C GLN A 314 26.75 -5.82 36.36
N PRO A 315 26.47 -7.11 36.64
CA PRO A 315 25.62 -7.96 35.81
C PRO A 315 24.11 -7.62 35.92
N ASN A 316 23.73 -6.63 36.73
CA ASN A 316 22.33 -6.37 37.09
C ASN A 316 21.56 -5.46 36.11
N LEU A 317 22.23 -4.67 35.26
CA LEU A 317 21.52 -3.87 34.25
C LEU A 317 20.99 -4.71 33.07
N ARG A 318 21.72 -5.76 32.66
CA ARG A 318 21.24 -6.70 31.62
C ARG A 318 20.01 -7.47 32.07
N ASN A 319 19.93 -7.85 33.34
CA ASN A 319 18.77 -8.53 33.89
C ASN A 319 17.55 -7.61 34.02
N SER A 320 17.75 -6.31 34.32
CA SER A 320 16.67 -5.33 34.34
C SER A 320 16.18 -4.96 32.94
N LEU A 321 17.08 -4.80 31.96
CA LEU A 321 16.70 -4.60 30.55
C LEU A 321 16.02 -5.83 29.97
N ASN A 322 16.50 -7.04 30.28
CA ASN A 322 15.84 -8.27 29.84
C ASN A 322 14.48 -8.45 30.52
N LYS A 323 14.31 -8.07 31.79
CA LYS A 323 12.99 -8.05 32.45
C LYS A 323 12.02 -7.05 31.81
N GLN A 324 12.49 -5.85 31.45
CA GLN A 324 11.67 -4.84 30.77
C GLN A 324 11.37 -5.22 29.32
N LYS A 325 12.30 -5.86 28.61
CA LYS A 325 12.09 -6.42 27.26
C LYS A 325 11.11 -7.59 27.28
N LEU A 326 11.22 -8.47 28.26
CA LEU A 326 10.28 -9.57 28.51
C LEU A 326 8.90 -9.07 28.97
N GLN A 327 8.84 -7.94 29.69
CA GLN A 327 7.57 -7.28 30.03
C GLN A 327 6.97 -6.58 28.81
N LEU A 328 7.74 -5.92 27.95
CA LEU A 328 7.26 -5.29 26.72
C LEU A 328 6.74 -6.31 25.70
N GLU A 329 7.41 -7.47 25.59
CA GLU A 329 6.94 -8.63 24.81
C GLU A 329 5.68 -9.28 25.43
N ARG A 330 5.54 -9.26 26.77
CA ARG A 330 4.31 -9.70 27.46
C ARG A 330 3.15 -8.73 27.23
N THR A 331 3.39 -7.40 27.19
CA THR A 331 2.32 -6.41 26.97
C THR A 331 1.77 -6.43 25.54
N THR A 332 2.59 -6.80 24.54
CA THR A 332 2.11 -7.02 23.16
C THR A 332 1.29 -8.30 23.01
N THR A 333 1.37 -9.22 23.97
CA THR A 333 0.64 -10.50 23.96
C THR A 333 -0.76 -10.38 24.58
N ILE A 334 -1.06 -9.28 25.29
CA ILE A 334 -2.29 -9.16 26.12
C ILE A 334 -3.52 -8.64 25.34
N LEU A 335 -3.38 -8.20 24.08
CA LEU A 335 -4.52 -7.76 23.26
C LEU A 335 -5.23 -8.88 22.46
N SER A 336 -4.80 -10.15 22.60
CA SER A 336 -5.56 -11.30 22.14
C SER A 336 -5.82 -12.23 23.32
N GLY A 337 -7.03 -12.22 23.85
CA GLY A 337 -7.49 -13.12 24.93
C GLY A 337 -7.56 -14.60 24.53
N ASP A 338 -6.67 -15.05 23.64
CA ASP A 338 -6.67 -16.37 23.05
C ASP A 338 -5.43 -17.14 23.53
N ASN A 339 -5.63 -18.00 24.52
CA ASN A 339 -4.60 -18.90 25.07
C ASN A 339 -4.02 -19.88 24.00
N SER A 340 -4.58 -19.85 22.79
CA SER A 340 -4.19 -20.59 21.60
C SER A 340 -2.74 -20.34 21.17
N VAL A 341 -2.21 -19.12 21.28
CA VAL A 341 -0.81 -18.83 20.88
C VAL A 341 0.17 -19.41 21.90
N ALA A 342 -0.15 -19.30 23.20
CA ALA A 342 0.64 -19.91 24.26
C ALA A 342 0.63 -21.44 24.17
N LYS A 343 -0.55 -22.03 23.89
CA LYS A 343 -0.69 -23.46 23.61
C LYS A 343 0.17 -23.88 22.44
N LEU A 344 0.08 -23.19 21.30
CA LEU A 344 0.89 -23.51 20.11
C LEU A 344 2.40 -23.46 20.41
N ARG A 345 2.85 -22.47 21.20
CA ARG A 345 4.26 -22.39 21.62
C ARG A 345 4.69 -23.55 22.52
N ALA A 346 3.79 -24.03 23.37
CA ALA A 346 4.10 -25.09 24.32
C ALA A 346 4.04 -26.49 23.69
N THR A 347 3.09 -26.72 22.77
CA THR A 347 2.78 -28.06 22.26
C THR A 347 3.12 -28.26 20.79
N SER A 348 3.39 -27.18 20.04
CA SER A 348 3.42 -27.20 18.57
C SER A 348 2.12 -27.71 17.95
N GLU A 349 1.01 -27.69 18.69
CA GLU A 349 -0.28 -28.22 18.23
C GLU A 349 -1.44 -27.27 18.55
N CYS A 350 -2.18 -26.90 17.50
CA CYS A 350 -3.40 -26.12 17.63
C CYS A 350 -4.36 -26.40 16.45
N TYR A 351 -5.11 -27.49 16.56
CA TYR A 351 -6.16 -27.85 15.60
C TYR A 351 -7.33 -26.87 15.69
N GLY A 352 -7.72 -26.26 14.56
CA GLY A 352 -8.90 -25.39 14.48
C GLY A 352 -8.80 -24.08 15.27
N CYS A 353 -7.62 -23.72 15.78
CA CYS A 353 -7.44 -22.55 16.62
C CYS A 353 -7.64 -21.25 15.86
N ASN A 354 -8.12 -20.23 16.57
CA ASN A 354 -8.29 -18.88 16.05
C ASN A 354 -6.99 -18.08 16.27
N PHE A 355 -6.38 -17.67 15.16
CA PHE A 355 -5.16 -16.88 15.11
C PHE A 355 -5.32 -15.66 14.19
N ARG A 356 -6.55 -15.17 14.04
CA ARG A 356 -6.84 -14.03 13.19
C ARG A 356 -5.99 -12.84 13.64
N ARG A 357 -5.22 -12.28 12.71
CA ARG A 357 -4.31 -11.14 12.93
C ARG A 357 -3.23 -11.37 14.00
N ALA A 358 -3.04 -12.61 14.45
CA ALA A 358 -2.00 -12.91 15.43
C ALA A 358 -0.60 -12.72 14.83
N ASN A 359 0.35 -12.31 15.68
CA ASN A 359 1.72 -12.08 15.28
C ASN A 359 2.61 -13.27 15.68
N PHE A 360 3.19 -13.92 14.69
CA PHE A 360 4.11 -15.05 14.82
C PHE A 360 5.50 -14.74 14.28
N ALA A 361 5.78 -13.49 13.87
CA ALA A 361 7.06 -13.13 13.26
C ALA A 361 8.24 -13.66 14.08
N ALA A 362 9.19 -14.30 13.38
CA ALA A 362 10.39 -14.94 13.96
C ALA A 362 10.14 -16.15 14.89
N LEU A 363 8.93 -16.70 14.98
CA LEU A 363 8.70 -17.98 15.66
C LEU A 363 9.18 -19.16 14.82
N LYS A 364 9.58 -20.22 15.53
CA LYS A 364 9.88 -21.53 14.95
C LYS A 364 8.71 -22.46 15.21
N LEU A 365 8.06 -22.88 14.13
CA LEU A 365 6.86 -23.72 14.12
C LEU A 365 7.09 -24.94 13.20
N GLU A 366 8.30 -25.50 13.27
CA GLU A 366 8.65 -26.72 12.56
C GLU A 366 7.72 -27.85 13.00
N ASP A 367 7.21 -28.60 12.01
CA ASP A 367 6.27 -29.71 12.17
C ASP A 367 4.97 -29.38 12.94
N ALA A 368 4.66 -28.08 13.13
CA ALA A 368 3.50 -27.66 13.88
C ALA A 368 2.17 -28.14 13.28
N TYR A 369 1.24 -28.54 14.13
CA TYR A 369 -0.09 -29.04 13.74
C TYR A 369 -1.11 -27.92 13.79
N LEU A 370 -1.33 -27.28 12.64
CA LEU A 370 -2.19 -26.11 12.43
C LEU A 370 -3.37 -26.42 11.49
N ARG A 371 -3.80 -27.68 11.44
CA ARG A 371 -4.90 -28.10 10.57
C ARG A 371 -6.18 -27.36 10.95
N ASN A 372 -6.89 -26.85 9.94
CA ASN A 372 -8.11 -26.05 10.06
C ASN A 372 -7.96 -24.75 10.88
N ALA A 373 -6.74 -24.32 11.23
CA ALA A 373 -6.53 -23.10 11.99
C ALA A 373 -6.94 -21.85 11.18
N ASP A 374 -7.49 -20.84 11.85
CA ASP A 374 -7.82 -19.55 11.24
C ASP A 374 -6.68 -18.55 11.41
N LEU A 375 -5.83 -18.44 10.40
CA LEU A 375 -4.68 -17.53 10.32
C LEU A 375 -4.99 -16.30 9.44
N PHE A 376 -6.26 -15.90 9.32
CA PHE A 376 -6.65 -14.74 8.53
C PHE A 376 -5.88 -13.48 8.96
N GLN A 377 -5.19 -12.83 8.02
CA GLN A 377 -4.34 -11.67 8.28
C GLN A 377 -3.24 -11.88 9.34
N ALA A 378 -2.88 -13.12 9.68
CA ALA A 378 -1.79 -13.39 10.62
C ALA A 378 -0.44 -12.92 10.05
N ASN A 379 0.43 -12.40 10.92
CA ASN A 379 1.82 -12.06 10.57
C ASN A 379 2.73 -13.27 10.81
N LEU A 380 3.18 -13.89 9.73
CA LEU A 380 4.04 -15.08 9.66
C LEU A 380 5.34 -14.77 8.89
N ARG A 381 5.76 -13.50 8.84
CA ARG A 381 6.99 -13.09 8.14
C ARG A 381 8.21 -13.80 8.71
N GLY A 382 9.01 -14.40 7.82
CA GLY A 382 10.23 -15.13 8.17
C GLY A 382 10.05 -16.35 9.08
N VAL A 383 8.82 -16.80 9.33
CA VAL A 383 8.55 -17.92 10.24
C VAL A 383 9.04 -19.24 9.65
N GLU A 384 9.64 -20.08 10.49
CA GLU A 384 10.06 -21.44 10.13
C GLU A 384 8.88 -22.41 10.30
N LEU A 385 8.26 -22.83 9.19
CA LEU A 385 7.11 -23.74 9.10
C LEU A 385 7.47 -25.05 8.37
N ARG A 386 8.73 -25.49 8.47
CA ARG A 386 9.20 -26.72 7.81
C ARG A 386 8.33 -27.90 8.26
N GLY A 387 7.79 -28.66 7.32
CA GLY A 387 6.94 -29.83 7.62
C GLY A 387 5.59 -29.54 8.29
N ALA A 388 5.27 -28.28 8.58
CA ALA A 388 4.04 -27.89 9.28
C ALA A 388 2.78 -28.37 8.55
N ARG A 389 1.75 -28.73 9.33
CA ARG A 389 0.49 -29.30 8.86
C ARG A 389 -0.61 -28.24 8.89
N LEU A 390 -0.86 -27.62 7.75
CA LEU A 390 -1.78 -26.49 7.53
C LEU A 390 -2.97 -26.87 6.66
N GLN A 391 -3.36 -28.16 6.62
CA GLN A 391 -4.45 -28.60 5.75
C GLN A 391 -5.76 -27.89 6.12
N ASN A 392 -6.47 -27.39 5.11
CA ASN A 392 -7.65 -26.54 5.21
C ASN A 392 -7.50 -25.31 6.14
N ALA A 393 -6.29 -24.89 6.48
CA ALA A 393 -6.09 -23.67 7.25
C ALA A 393 -6.55 -22.44 6.45
N ASN A 394 -7.11 -21.46 7.13
CA ASN A 394 -7.47 -20.19 6.53
C ASN A 394 -6.31 -19.20 6.67
N LEU A 395 -5.50 -19.07 5.63
CA LEU A 395 -4.37 -18.15 5.52
C LEU A 395 -4.73 -16.92 4.67
N LYS A 396 -6.02 -16.63 4.48
CA LYS A 396 -6.47 -15.51 3.64
C LYS A 396 -5.84 -14.21 4.14
N LYS A 397 -5.18 -13.48 3.23
CA LYS A 397 -4.44 -12.24 3.52
C LYS A 397 -3.32 -12.36 4.57
N ALA A 398 -2.84 -13.56 4.88
CA ALA A 398 -1.72 -13.72 5.80
C ALA A 398 -0.41 -13.19 5.19
N GLN A 399 0.48 -12.69 6.05
CA GLN A 399 1.79 -12.14 5.67
C GLN A 399 2.87 -13.19 5.91
N LEU A 400 3.38 -13.82 4.86
CA LEU A 400 4.31 -14.96 4.87
C LEU A 400 5.62 -14.66 4.12
N GLN A 401 5.95 -13.38 3.92
CA GLN A 401 7.14 -12.96 3.20
C GLN A 401 8.40 -13.58 3.83
N GLY A 402 9.24 -14.18 3.00
CA GLY A 402 10.47 -14.86 3.42
C GLY A 402 10.29 -16.07 4.34
N SER A 403 9.05 -16.53 4.58
CA SER A 403 8.80 -17.70 5.44
C SER A 403 9.35 -19.00 4.83
N ILE A 404 9.65 -19.97 5.69
CA ILE A 404 10.23 -21.26 5.28
C ILE A 404 9.18 -22.36 5.45
N LEU A 405 8.55 -22.74 4.35
CA LEU A 405 7.46 -23.72 4.25
C LEU A 405 7.93 -25.04 3.60
N ILE A 406 9.22 -25.36 3.68
CA ILE A 406 9.78 -26.56 3.05
C ILE A 406 9.04 -27.81 3.54
N LYS A 407 8.55 -28.62 2.60
CA LYS A 407 7.74 -29.84 2.87
C LYS A 407 6.45 -29.61 3.68
N ALA A 408 6.01 -28.36 3.86
CA ALA A 408 4.76 -28.07 4.56
C ALA A 408 3.55 -28.65 3.81
N LYS A 409 2.50 -29.01 4.55
CA LYS A 409 1.27 -29.63 4.04
C LYS A 409 0.13 -28.62 4.10
N LEU A 410 -0.17 -27.97 2.97
CA LEU A 410 -1.21 -26.95 2.80
C LEU A 410 -2.35 -27.40 1.88
N GLN A 411 -2.64 -28.70 1.81
CA GLN A 411 -3.74 -29.21 1.00
C GLN A 411 -5.05 -28.51 1.36
N LYS A 412 -5.76 -28.02 0.33
CA LYS A 412 -7.02 -27.27 0.47
C LYS A 412 -6.96 -26.03 1.37
N ALA A 413 -5.76 -25.56 1.73
CA ALA A 413 -5.63 -24.33 2.50
C ALA A 413 -6.12 -23.12 1.69
N ASN A 414 -6.65 -22.11 2.37
CA ASN A 414 -7.10 -20.88 1.74
C ASN A 414 -6.03 -19.80 1.88
N LEU A 415 -5.23 -19.59 0.85
CA LEU A 415 -4.20 -18.55 0.76
C LEU A 415 -4.65 -17.36 -0.11
N TYR A 416 -5.96 -17.17 -0.30
CA TYR A 416 -6.48 -16.05 -1.08
C TYR A 416 -5.87 -14.73 -0.62
N ARG A 417 -5.18 -14.02 -1.53
CA ARG A 417 -4.47 -12.76 -1.28
C ARG A 417 -3.40 -12.83 -0.17
N ALA A 418 -2.89 -13.99 0.19
CA ALA A 418 -1.73 -14.07 1.07
C ALA A 418 -0.48 -13.53 0.37
N SER A 419 0.48 -13.02 1.14
CA SER A 419 1.76 -12.55 0.59
C SER A 419 2.88 -13.51 0.97
N LEU A 420 3.38 -14.27 0.01
CA LEU A 420 4.47 -15.26 0.13
C LEU A 420 5.71 -14.82 -0.67
N GLU A 421 5.91 -13.53 -0.86
CA GLU A 421 7.07 -13.00 -1.59
C GLU A 421 8.38 -13.53 -0.99
N GLY A 422 9.25 -14.07 -1.85
CA GLY A 422 10.52 -14.68 -1.45
C GLY A 422 10.42 -15.90 -0.52
N ALA A 423 9.23 -16.41 -0.22
CA ALA A 423 9.05 -17.55 0.66
C ALA A 423 9.62 -18.84 0.04
N ASN A 424 10.07 -19.77 0.88
CA ASN A 424 10.60 -21.06 0.43
C ASN A 424 9.60 -22.18 0.68
N LEU A 425 8.90 -22.59 -0.37
CA LEU A 425 7.93 -23.68 -0.39
C LEU A 425 8.49 -24.98 -0.99
N THR A 426 9.81 -25.15 -1.10
CA THR A 426 10.41 -26.33 -1.75
C THR A 426 9.79 -27.63 -1.23
N LYS A 427 9.29 -28.49 -2.16
CA LYS A 427 8.62 -29.77 -1.85
C LYS A 427 7.35 -29.67 -0.98
N ALA A 428 6.77 -28.48 -0.79
CA ALA A 428 5.49 -28.34 -0.11
C ALA A 428 4.34 -28.97 -0.93
N VAL A 429 3.26 -29.32 -0.23
CA VAL A 429 2.07 -29.95 -0.83
C VAL A 429 0.87 -29.03 -0.68
N LEU A 430 0.41 -28.47 -1.79
CA LEU A 430 -0.64 -27.44 -1.89
C LEU A 430 -1.80 -27.91 -2.80
N VAL A 431 -2.02 -29.23 -2.88
CA VAL A 431 -3.08 -29.82 -3.72
C VAL A 431 -4.42 -29.18 -3.40
N SER A 432 -5.10 -28.70 -4.44
CA SER A 432 -6.40 -28.01 -4.35
C SER A 432 -6.42 -26.79 -3.42
N ALA A 433 -5.27 -26.19 -3.11
CA ALA A 433 -5.23 -24.94 -2.33
C ALA A 433 -5.82 -23.77 -3.14
N ASN A 434 -6.46 -22.85 -2.43
CA ASN A 434 -6.92 -21.60 -3.02
C ASN A 434 -5.79 -20.56 -2.93
N LEU A 435 -5.10 -20.35 -4.04
CA LEU A 435 -3.98 -19.41 -4.22
C LEU A 435 -4.40 -18.22 -5.10
N ARG A 436 -5.70 -17.95 -5.22
CA ARG A 436 -6.22 -16.85 -6.03
C ARG A 436 -5.62 -15.53 -5.57
N ARG A 437 -5.04 -14.79 -6.51
CA ARG A 437 -4.40 -13.48 -6.26
C ARG A 437 -3.35 -13.48 -5.15
N VAL A 438 -2.67 -14.61 -4.93
CA VAL A 438 -1.54 -14.71 -3.98
C VAL A 438 -0.30 -14.00 -4.54
N ASN A 439 0.52 -13.38 -3.68
CA ASN A 439 1.88 -12.96 -4.06
C ASN A 439 2.86 -14.11 -3.84
N LEU A 440 3.53 -14.57 -4.89
CA LEU A 440 4.61 -15.54 -4.87
C LEU A 440 5.82 -15.04 -5.67
N SER A 441 5.94 -13.72 -5.85
CA SER A 441 7.06 -13.13 -6.58
C SER A 441 8.38 -13.53 -5.93
N GLY A 442 9.34 -14.01 -6.74
CA GLY A 442 10.64 -14.53 -6.28
C GLY A 442 10.58 -15.76 -5.37
N ALA A 443 9.40 -16.31 -5.07
CA ALA A 443 9.26 -17.45 -4.15
C ALA A 443 9.86 -18.73 -4.75
N ASN A 444 10.37 -19.61 -3.89
CA ASN A 444 10.90 -20.90 -4.28
C ASN A 444 9.86 -22.01 -4.10
N LEU A 445 9.25 -22.44 -5.20
CA LEU A 445 8.27 -23.51 -5.31
C LEU A 445 8.83 -24.76 -6.00
N ASN A 446 10.15 -24.94 -6.04
CA ASN A 446 10.77 -26.08 -6.72
C ASN A 446 10.24 -27.42 -6.17
N SER A 447 9.90 -28.34 -7.08
CA SER A 447 9.38 -29.67 -6.76
C SER A 447 8.14 -29.67 -5.85
N THR A 448 7.34 -28.60 -5.86
CA THR A 448 6.06 -28.54 -5.14
C THR A 448 4.99 -29.38 -5.82
N ASN A 449 4.03 -29.87 -5.03
CA ASN A 449 2.81 -30.47 -5.56
C ASN A 449 1.65 -29.48 -5.46
N LEU A 450 1.26 -28.93 -6.61
CA LEU A 450 0.27 -27.88 -6.83
C LEU A 450 -0.93 -28.38 -7.66
N ARG A 451 -1.12 -29.71 -7.76
CA ARG A 451 -2.19 -30.30 -8.56
C ARG A 451 -3.56 -29.72 -8.18
N ALA A 452 -4.32 -29.31 -9.19
CA ALA A 452 -5.64 -28.69 -9.06
C ALA A 452 -5.70 -27.44 -8.16
N ALA A 453 -4.57 -26.80 -7.86
CA ALA A 453 -4.56 -25.54 -7.12
C ALA A 453 -5.11 -24.39 -7.97
N ASN A 454 -5.71 -23.40 -7.32
CA ASN A 454 -6.29 -22.24 -8.01
C ASN A 454 -5.44 -20.99 -7.82
N PHE A 455 -4.71 -20.61 -8.86
CA PHE A 455 -3.85 -19.43 -8.98
C PHE A 455 -4.47 -18.30 -9.82
N SER A 456 -5.79 -18.26 -10.03
CA SER A 456 -6.34 -17.23 -10.92
C SER A 456 -5.97 -15.82 -10.44
N GLY A 457 -5.34 -15.03 -11.30
CA GLY A 457 -4.83 -13.69 -11.00
C GLY A 457 -3.65 -13.64 -10.01
N ALA A 458 -2.95 -14.75 -9.77
CA ALA A 458 -1.79 -14.78 -8.89
C ALA A 458 -0.54 -14.11 -9.51
N TYR A 459 0.38 -13.68 -8.65
CA TYR A 459 1.64 -13.04 -9.05
C TYR A 459 2.79 -13.99 -8.73
N LEU A 460 3.49 -14.43 -9.76
CA LEU A 460 4.58 -15.41 -9.71
C LEU A 460 5.80 -14.90 -10.50
N ARG A 461 5.99 -13.58 -10.59
CA ARG A 461 7.15 -12.99 -11.27
C ARG A 461 8.43 -13.54 -10.68
N GLU A 462 9.33 -14.02 -11.53
CA GLU A 462 10.63 -14.61 -11.13
C GLU A 462 10.53 -15.79 -10.15
N ALA A 463 9.33 -16.39 -9.99
CA ALA A 463 9.14 -17.53 -9.11
C ALA A 463 9.90 -18.77 -9.63
N LYS A 464 10.45 -19.57 -8.71
CA LYS A 464 11.17 -20.81 -9.05
C LYS A 464 10.21 -21.98 -8.92
N LEU A 465 9.76 -22.51 -10.04
CA LEU A 465 8.77 -23.60 -10.17
C LEU A 465 9.37 -24.84 -10.86
N SER A 466 10.71 -24.98 -10.88
CA SER A 466 11.34 -26.10 -11.57
C SER A 466 10.88 -27.44 -10.99
N ARG A 467 10.50 -28.37 -11.88
CA ARG A 467 9.94 -29.69 -11.52
C ARG A 467 8.67 -29.66 -10.65
N ALA A 468 7.96 -28.53 -10.59
CA ALA A 468 6.69 -28.46 -9.88
C ALA A 468 5.58 -29.23 -10.64
N ASN A 469 4.64 -29.81 -9.91
CA ASN A 469 3.45 -30.45 -10.50
C ASN A 469 2.24 -29.53 -10.35
N LEU A 470 1.82 -28.87 -11.44
CA LEU A 470 0.63 -28.03 -11.56
C LEU A 470 -0.45 -28.67 -12.45
N GLU A 471 -0.52 -30.00 -12.51
CA GLU A 471 -1.54 -30.70 -13.30
C GLU A 471 -2.96 -30.22 -12.91
N GLY A 472 -3.76 -29.85 -13.92
CA GLY A 472 -5.12 -29.34 -13.75
C GLY A 472 -5.24 -28.04 -12.94
N ALA A 473 -4.15 -27.32 -12.69
CA ALA A 473 -4.20 -26.04 -11.97
C ALA A 473 -4.91 -24.95 -12.78
N ASN A 474 -5.56 -24.02 -12.10
CA ASN A 474 -6.16 -22.84 -12.72
C ASN A 474 -5.23 -21.64 -12.54
N LEU A 475 -4.59 -21.18 -13.61
CA LEU A 475 -3.63 -20.08 -13.67
C LEU A 475 -4.15 -18.93 -14.56
N LYS A 476 -5.47 -18.84 -14.79
CA LYS A 476 -6.06 -17.76 -15.59
C LYS A 476 -5.57 -16.40 -15.11
N LYS A 477 -5.09 -15.57 -16.04
CA LYS A 477 -4.61 -14.21 -15.76
C LYS A 477 -3.48 -14.14 -14.72
N ALA A 478 -2.78 -15.24 -14.44
CA ALA A 478 -1.62 -15.22 -13.56
C ALA A 478 -0.45 -14.51 -14.28
N ASN A 479 0.35 -13.76 -13.53
CA ASN A 479 1.59 -13.17 -14.03
C ASN A 479 2.76 -14.07 -13.63
N LEU A 480 3.37 -14.73 -14.62
CA LEU A 480 4.50 -15.64 -14.50
C LEU A 480 5.74 -15.09 -15.22
N SER A 481 5.84 -13.77 -15.42
CA SER A 481 6.97 -13.18 -16.15
C SER A 481 8.30 -13.49 -15.48
N GLY A 482 9.28 -13.96 -16.25
CA GLY A 482 10.59 -14.39 -15.75
C GLY A 482 10.57 -15.64 -14.86
N ALA A 483 9.44 -16.31 -14.68
CA ALA A 483 9.36 -17.50 -13.83
C ALA A 483 10.16 -18.67 -14.44
N ASN A 484 10.80 -19.48 -13.59
CA ASN A 484 11.48 -20.70 -14.02
C ASN A 484 10.59 -21.91 -13.77
N MET A 485 9.96 -22.43 -14.83
CA MET A 485 9.11 -23.63 -14.82
C MET A 485 9.77 -24.80 -15.57
N SER A 486 11.10 -24.80 -15.71
CA SER A 486 11.80 -25.89 -16.39
C SER A 486 11.44 -27.26 -15.78
N HIS A 487 11.11 -28.22 -16.64
CA HIS A 487 10.66 -29.56 -16.27
C HIS A 487 9.38 -29.62 -15.41
N ALA A 488 8.60 -28.54 -15.30
CA ALA A 488 7.32 -28.59 -14.60
C ALA A 488 6.26 -29.35 -15.41
N SER A 489 5.24 -29.86 -14.71
CA SER A 489 4.05 -30.45 -15.34
C SER A 489 2.87 -29.50 -15.19
N LEU A 490 2.28 -29.08 -16.30
CA LEU A 490 1.08 -28.24 -16.42
C LEU A 490 0.01 -28.93 -17.27
N ARG A 491 -0.01 -30.27 -17.28
CA ARG A 491 -0.99 -31.05 -18.05
C ARG A 491 -2.41 -30.64 -17.70
N GLY A 492 -3.22 -30.33 -18.71
CA GLY A 492 -4.62 -29.91 -18.55
C GLY A 492 -4.82 -28.62 -17.72
N ALA A 493 -3.76 -27.85 -17.44
CA ALA A 493 -3.90 -26.60 -16.71
C ALA A 493 -4.60 -25.51 -17.55
N ASP A 494 -5.27 -24.58 -16.89
CA ASP A 494 -5.95 -23.45 -17.53
C ASP A 494 -5.16 -22.16 -17.30
N LEU A 495 -4.40 -21.72 -18.30
CA LEU A 495 -3.58 -20.52 -18.26
C LEU A 495 -4.19 -19.38 -19.08
N ARG A 496 -5.49 -19.38 -19.40
CA ARG A 496 -6.07 -18.37 -20.30
C ARG A 496 -5.71 -16.95 -19.86
N ARG A 497 -5.20 -16.16 -20.81
CA ARG A 497 -4.75 -14.76 -20.60
C ARG A 497 -3.67 -14.60 -19.52
N ALA A 498 -2.90 -15.63 -19.20
CA ALA A 498 -1.72 -15.50 -18.34
C ALA A 498 -0.56 -14.82 -19.10
N THR A 499 0.34 -14.19 -18.35
CA THR A 499 1.57 -13.58 -18.89
C THR A 499 2.76 -14.45 -18.53
N LEU A 500 3.53 -14.87 -19.52
CA LEU A 500 4.70 -15.76 -19.44
C LEU A 500 5.91 -15.12 -20.13
N LYS A 501 5.97 -13.79 -20.17
CA LYS A 501 7.06 -13.03 -20.77
C LYS A 501 8.40 -13.39 -20.13
N ASP A 502 9.45 -13.59 -20.92
CA ASP A 502 10.80 -13.96 -20.46
C ASP A 502 10.84 -15.26 -19.61
N ALA A 503 9.77 -16.07 -19.58
CA ALA A 503 9.71 -17.24 -18.72
C ALA A 503 10.55 -18.40 -19.26
N ASN A 504 11.21 -19.15 -18.36
CA ASN A 504 11.89 -20.38 -18.72
C ASN A 504 10.93 -21.57 -18.60
N LEU A 505 10.52 -22.10 -19.75
CA LEU A 505 9.59 -23.20 -19.95
C LEU A 505 10.28 -24.44 -20.54
N LYS A 506 11.62 -24.55 -20.44
CA LYS A 506 12.36 -25.68 -21.02
C LYS A 506 11.82 -27.01 -20.55
N ARG A 507 11.52 -27.91 -21.50
CA ARG A 507 11.03 -29.27 -21.24
C ARG A 507 9.79 -29.33 -20.32
N VAL A 508 8.96 -28.28 -20.36
CA VAL A 508 7.68 -28.25 -19.63
C VAL A 508 6.67 -29.19 -20.30
N ASP A 509 5.82 -29.85 -19.52
CA ASP A 509 4.73 -30.67 -20.03
C ASP A 509 3.40 -29.90 -19.97
N LEU A 510 2.90 -29.46 -21.12
CA LEU A 510 1.69 -28.66 -21.33
C LEU A 510 0.60 -29.45 -22.07
N VAL A 511 0.65 -30.79 -22.05
CA VAL A 511 -0.33 -31.62 -22.77
C VAL A 511 -1.77 -31.26 -22.39
N GLY A 512 -2.58 -30.92 -23.38
CA GLY A 512 -4.00 -30.55 -23.20
C GLY A 512 -4.24 -29.26 -22.42
N ALA A 513 -3.23 -28.42 -22.18
CA ALA A 513 -3.38 -27.16 -21.46
C ALA A 513 -4.20 -26.14 -22.29
N ASN A 514 -4.95 -25.29 -21.60
CA ASN A 514 -5.66 -24.16 -22.21
C ASN A 514 -4.82 -22.89 -22.09
N LEU A 515 -4.21 -22.50 -23.20
CA LEU A 515 -3.27 -21.38 -23.35
C LEU A 515 -3.89 -20.21 -24.16
N ALA A 516 -5.22 -20.15 -24.27
CA ALA A 516 -5.84 -19.15 -25.13
C ALA A 516 -5.58 -17.71 -24.61
N GLY A 517 -5.09 -16.84 -25.50
CA GLY A 517 -4.73 -15.46 -25.18
C GLY A 517 -3.50 -15.30 -24.28
N VAL A 518 -2.67 -16.34 -24.11
CA VAL A 518 -1.43 -16.25 -23.31
C VAL A 518 -0.37 -15.43 -24.05
N THR A 519 0.41 -14.65 -23.29
CA THR A 519 1.61 -13.96 -23.81
C THR A 519 2.88 -14.72 -23.43
N PHE A 520 3.56 -15.28 -24.43
CA PHE A 520 4.87 -15.97 -24.36
C PHE A 520 6.02 -15.10 -24.91
N LEU A 521 5.88 -13.76 -24.92
CA LEU A 521 6.89 -12.85 -25.44
C LEU A 521 8.29 -13.19 -24.88
N ASP A 522 9.26 -13.46 -25.76
CA ASP A 522 10.64 -13.80 -25.41
C ASP A 522 10.80 -15.00 -24.45
N ALA A 523 9.78 -15.87 -24.34
CA ALA A 523 9.82 -17.06 -23.48
C ALA A 523 10.63 -18.21 -24.09
N ASP A 524 11.30 -19.00 -23.25
CA ASP A 524 12.09 -20.15 -23.69
C ASP A 524 11.32 -21.46 -23.52
N LEU A 525 10.70 -21.96 -24.60
CA LEU A 525 9.95 -23.22 -24.61
C LEU A 525 10.78 -24.41 -25.13
N GLN A 526 12.11 -24.33 -25.21
CA GLN A 526 12.93 -25.40 -25.80
C GLN A 526 12.58 -26.79 -25.24
N GLY A 527 12.18 -27.73 -26.12
CA GLY A 527 11.80 -29.10 -25.77
C GLY A 527 10.46 -29.24 -25.03
N ALA A 528 9.62 -28.20 -24.99
CA ALA A 528 8.30 -28.27 -24.36
C ALA A 528 7.34 -29.21 -25.10
N ASN A 529 6.42 -29.83 -24.35
CA ASN A 529 5.38 -30.69 -24.91
C ASN A 529 4.01 -30.00 -24.85
N LEU A 530 3.54 -29.49 -25.98
CA LEU A 530 2.24 -28.82 -26.15
C LEU A 530 1.22 -29.68 -26.90
N LYS A 531 1.38 -31.01 -26.91
CA LYS A 531 0.43 -31.90 -27.61
C LYS A 531 -1.01 -31.65 -27.14
N GLY A 532 -1.90 -31.36 -28.08
CA GLY A 532 -3.32 -31.10 -27.81
C GLY A 532 -3.61 -29.79 -27.07
N ALA A 533 -2.64 -28.89 -26.90
CA ALA A 533 -2.86 -27.63 -26.20
C ALA A 533 -3.65 -26.62 -27.05
N ASN A 534 -4.43 -25.76 -26.39
CA ASN A 534 -5.17 -24.69 -27.07
C ASN A 534 -4.42 -23.36 -26.97
N LEU A 535 -3.74 -22.92 -28.02
CA LEU A 535 -3.01 -21.65 -28.13
C LEU A 535 -3.78 -20.56 -28.90
N LYS A 536 -5.11 -20.66 -28.99
CA LYS A 536 -5.91 -19.67 -29.72
C LYS A 536 -5.62 -18.23 -29.24
N ASN A 537 -5.30 -17.33 -30.17
CA ASN A 537 -4.94 -15.94 -29.90
C ASN A 537 -3.73 -15.76 -28.96
N ALA A 538 -2.85 -16.76 -28.82
CA ALA A 538 -1.63 -16.61 -28.04
C ALA A 538 -0.60 -15.74 -28.76
N ASN A 539 0.20 -14.99 -28.02
CA ASN A 539 1.31 -14.21 -28.55
C ASN A 539 2.64 -14.89 -28.22
N LEU A 540 3.32 -15.44 -29.23
CA LEU A 540 4.61 -16.13 -29.10
C LEU A 540 5.78 -15.34 -29.70
N LEU A 541 5.62 -14.03 -29.96
CA LEU A 541 6.69 -13.19 -30.52
C LEU A 541 8.01 -13.38 -29.74
N GLY A 542 9.12 -13.62 -30.46
CA GLY A 542 10.43 -13.84 -29.83
C GLY A 542 10.61 -15.16 -29.06
N ALA A 543 9.57 -15.99 -28.91
CA ALA A 543 9.67 -17.23 -28.13
C ALA A 543 10.55 -18.29 -28.81
N ASN A 544 11.38 -18.99 -28.02
CA ASN A 544 12.18 -20.11 -28.51
C ASN A 544 11.33 -21.40 -28.57
N LEU A 545 11.04 -21.88 -29.77
CA LEU A 545 10.25 -23.10 -30.02
C LEU A 545 11.09 -24.31 -30.47
N GLU A 546 12.41 -24.30 -30.26
CA GLU A 546 13.27 -25.41 -30.66
C GLU A 546 12.85 -26.74 -30.00
N ASN A 547 12.67 -27.79 -30.81
CA ASN A 547 12.25 -29.12 -30.35
C ASN A 547 10.91 -29.18 -29.61
N VAL A 548 10.01 -28.21 -29.85
CA VAL A 548 8.67 -28.20 -29.24
C VAL A 548 7.73 -29.19 -29.93
N ASN A 549 6.99 -29.99 -29.16
CA ASN A 549 5.94 -30.85 -29.69
C ASN A 549 4.58 -30.11 -29.75
N LEU A 550 4.13 -29.78 -30.96
CA LEU A 550 2.84 -29.11 -31.22
C LEU A 550 1.75 -30.06 -31.77
N GLN A 551 1.92 -31.39 -31.67
CA GLN A 551 0.97 -32.34 -32.27
C GLN A 551 -0.47 -32.08 -31.77
N GLY A 552 -1.38 -31.74 -32.68
CA GLY A 552 -2.79 -31.49 -32.37
C GLY A 552 -3.05 -30.19 -31.56
N ALA A 553 -2.07 -29.29 -31.47
CA ALA A 553 -2.28 -27.98 -30.85
C ALA A 553 -3.13 -27.07 -31.74
N ASN A 554 -4.00 -26.25 -31.13
CA ASN A 554 -4.79 -25.24 -31.84
C ASN A 554 -4.06 -23.88 -31.80
N LEU A 555 -3.61 -23.38 -32.96
CA LEU A 555 -2.86 -22.13 -33.09
C LEU A 555 -3.66 -20.99 -33.72
N GLN A 556 -4.99 -21.14 -33.89
CA GLN A 556 -5.82 -20.14 -34.57
C GLN A 556 -5.67 -18.75 -33.92
N GLY A 557 -5.40 -17.72 -34.72
CA GLY A 557 -5.21 -16.34 -34.28
C GLY A 557 -3.91 -16.07 -33.51
N ALA A 558 -2.99 -17.04 -33.44
CA ALA A 558 -1.73 -16.88 -32.70
C ALA A 558 -0.73 -16.03 -33.48
N ILE A 559 0.08 -15.26 -32.75
CA ILE A 559 1.27 -14.57 -33.27
C ILE A 559 2.47 -15.48 -33.01
N MET A 560 3.23 -15.82 -34.05
CA MET A 560 4.37 -16.73 -34.00
C MET A 560 5.67 -16.02 -33.60
N PRO A 561 6.77 -16.75 -33.30
CA PRO A 561 8.04 -16.14 -32.88
C PRO A 561 8.63 -15.09 -33.82
N ASP A 562 8.43 -15.23 -35.13
CA ASP A 562 8.88 -14.29 -36.15
C ASP A 562 7.91 -13.12 -36.37
N GLY A 563 6.80 -13.07 -35.63
CA GLY A 563 5.74 -12.06 -35.76
C GLY A 563 4.66 -12.40 -36.77
N SER A 564 4.73 -13.54 -37.48
CA SER A 564 3.66 -13.98 -38.38
C SER A 564 2.37 -14.32 -37.63
N PHE A 565 1.23 -14.17 -38.31
CA PHE A 565 -0.10 -14.42 -37.73
C PHE A 565 -0.72 -15.67 -38.36
N ILE A 566 -1.26 -16.56 -37.53
CA ILE A 566 -2.00 -17.76 -37.96
C ILE A 566 -3.49 -17.43 -38.00
N GLU A 567 -4.14 -17.57 -39.16
CA GLU A 567 -5.58 -17.27 -39.32
C GLU A 567 -6.52 -18.28 -38.61
#